data_AF-M0QRQ9-F1
#
_entry.id   AF-M0QRQ9-F1
#
_cell.length_a   1.000
_cell.length_b   1.000
_cell.length_c   1.000
_cell.angle_alpha   90.00
_cell.angle_beta   90.00
_cell.angle_gamma   90.00
#
_symmetry.space_group_name_H-M   'P 1'
#
loop_
_entity.id
_entity.type
_entity.pdbx_description
1 polymer ?
#
loop_
_entity_poly.entity_id
_entity_poly.type
_entity_poly.pdbx_seq_one_letter_code
_entity_poly.pdbx_strand_id
1 'polypeptide(L)'
;MSAADMFARHGIADKVRAAAERETAGQVRDADEAIGRAWRVLTEATVNHNGQAFVSHWRDSSGTMHYQVSVGEFLDDEYAGNVIRESANSMAEALDRVLERLNREDWDR
;
A
#
# COMPACT_ATOMS: atom_id res chain seq x y z
N MET A 1 9.34 -12.56 47.11
CA MET A 1 9.21 -13.05 45.73
C MET A 1 8.21 -12.13 45.03
N SER A 2 8.65 -11.37 44.03
CA SER A 2 7.80 -10.32 43.42
C SER A 2 7.04 -10.85 42.20
N ALA A 3 5.96 -10.19 41.80
CA ALA A 3 5.22 -10.52 40.57
C ALA A 3 6.14 -10.54 39.34
N ALA A 4 7.16 -9.67 39.29
CA ALA A 4 8.15 -9.64 38.22
C ALA A 4 9.02 -10.91 38.14
N ASP A 5 9.34 -11.55 39.29
CA ASP A 5 10.06 -12.83 39.32
C ASP A 5 9.19 -14.00 38.82
N MET A 6 7.88 -13.93 39.06
CA MET A 6 6.92 -14.94 38.57
C MET A 6 6.75 -14.85 37.05
N PHE A 7 6.65 -13.65 36.48
CA PHE A 7 6.54 -13.47 35.02
C PHE A 7 7.80 -13.92 34.27
N ALA A 8 8.99 -13.72 34.86
CA ALA A 8 10.26 -14.18 34.30
C ALA A 8 10.38 -15.73 34.32
N ARG A 9 9.90 -16.42 35.37
CA ARG A 9 9.99 -17.89 35.49
C ARG A 9 9.04 -18.66 34.56
N HIS A 10 7.96 -18.05 34.09
CA HIS A 10 6.97 -18.71 33.22
C HIS A 10 7.16 -18.45 31.72
N GLY A 11 8.24 -17.75 31.31
CA GLY A 11 8.53 -17.44 29.92
C GLY A 11 7.43 -16.62 29.23
N ILE A 12 6.61 -15.90 30.01
CA ILE A 12 5.44 -15.18 29.50
C ILE A 12 5.87 -14.01 28.60
N ALA A 13 6.95 -13.33 28.95
CA ALA A 13 7.50 -12.24 28.14
C ALA A 13 7.94 -12.71 26.74
N ASP A 14 8.58 -13.88 26.64
CA ASP A 14 8.99 -14.44 25.34
C ASP A 14 7.80 -14.88 24.49
N LYS A 15 6.75 -15.41 25.12
CA LYS A 15 5.50 -15.77 24.42
C LYS A 15 4.75 -14.54 23.90
N VAL A 16 4.69 -13.46 24.68
CA VAL A 16 4.07 -12.19 24.28
C VAL A 16 4.83 -11.58 23.10
N ARG A 17 6.17 -11.58 23.15
CA ARG A 17 7.02 -11.12 22.03
C ARG A 17 6.81 -11.95 20.77
N ALA A 18 6.84 -13.29 20.88
CA ALA A 18 6.61 -14.17 19.74
C ALA A 18 5.20 -14.03 19.15
N ALA A 19 4.18 -13.72 19.98
CA ALA A 19 2.84 -13.42 19.50
C ALA A 19 2.79 -12.11 18.72
N ALA A 20 3.42 -11.04 19.23
CA ALA A 20 3.50 -9.74 18.56
C ALA A 20 4.28 -9.81 17.23
N GLU A 21 5.37 -10.59 17.18
CA GLU A 21 6.13 -10.84 15.95
C GLU A 21 5.29 -11.58 14.91
N ARG A 22 4.47 -12.57 15.32
CA ARG A 22 3.56 -13.29 14.43
C ARG A 22 2.43 -12.40 13.92
N GLU A 23 1.88 -11.55 14.78
CA GLU A 23 0.86 -10.57 14.39
C GLU A 23 1.43 -9.59 13.35
N THR A 24 2.63 -9.06 13.60
CA THR A 24 3.34 -8.17 12.68
C THR A 24 3.62 -8.87 11.35
N ALA A 25 4.10 -10.12 11.38
CA ALA A 25 4.34 -10.91 10.17
C ALA A 25 3.05 -11.19 9.39
N GLY A 26 1.92 -11.42 10.08
CA GLY A 26 0.60 -11.54 9.48
C GLY A 26 0.19 -10.26 8.76
N GLN A 27 0.33 -9.11 9.42
CA GLN A 27 0.02 -7.79 8.84
C GLN A 27 0.87 -7.49 7.60
N VAL A 28 2.17 -7.83 7.61
CA VAL A 28 3.05 -7.66 6.45
C VAL A 28 2.58 -8.52 5.27
N ARG A 29 2.26 -9.81 5.52
CA ARG A 29 1.77 -10.69 4.47
C ARG A 29 0.45 -10.19 3.87
N ASP A 30 -0.47 -9.76 4.72
CA ASP A 30 -1.78 -9.27 4.27
C ASP A 30 -1.62 -7.97 3.44
N ALA A 31 -0.67 -7.10 3.81
CA ALA A 31 -0.30 -5.91 3.03
C ALA A 31 0.33 -6.28 1.67
N ASP A 32 1.25 -7.26 1.63
CA ASP A 32 1.86 -7.74 0.38
C ASP A 32 0.80 -8.33 -0.57
N GLU A 33 -0.15 -9.11 -0.05
CA GLU A 33 -1.26 -9.63 -0.84
C GLU A 33 -2.18 -8.52 -1.34
N ALA A 34 -2.45 -7.50 -0.53
CA ALA A 34 -3.25 -6.33 -0.94
C ALA A 34 -2.56 -5.57 -2.08
N ILE A 35 -1.26 -5.30 -1.96
CA ILE A 35 -0.46 -4.67 -3.02
C ILE A 35 -0.50 -5.52 -4.29
N GLY A 36 -0.30 -6.84 -4.18
CA GLY A 36 -0.33 -7.74 -5.34
C GLY A 36 -1.68 -7.77 -6.05
N ARG A 37 -2.79 -7.75 -5.31
CA ARG A 37 -4.15 -7.64 -5.88
C ARG A 37 -4.36 -6.29 -6.56
N ALA A 38 -4.03 -5.20 -5.87
CA ALA A 38 -4.25 -3.86 -6.37
C ALA A 38 -3.41 -3.57 -7.64
N TRP A 39 -2.16 -4.03 -7.66
CA TRP A 39 -1.28 -3.92 -8.83
C TRP A 39 -1.82 -4.68 -10.05
N ARG A 40 -2.40 -5.86 -9.84
CA ARG A 40 -3.04 -6.63 -10.93
C ARG A 40 -4.19 -5.83 -11.56
N VAL A 41 -5.10 -5.31 -10.75
CA VAL A 41 -6.24 -4.51 -11.22
C VAL A 41 -5.76 -3.25 -11.96
N LEU A 42 -4.74 -2.58 -11.41
CA LEU A 42 -4.14 -1.40 -12.03
C LEU A 42 -3.57 -1.71 -13.42
N THR A 43 -2.84 -2.83 -13.53
CA THR A 43 -2.22 -3.26 -14.78
C THR A 43 -3.26 -3.59 -15.83
N GLU A 44 -4.34 -4.29 -15.44
CA GLU A 44 -5.47 -4.60 -16.33
C GLU A 44 -6.14 -3.32 -16.85
N ALA A 45 -6.39 -2.34 -15.98
CA ALA A 45 -6.92 -1.03 -16.38
C ALA A 45 -5.97 -0.30 -17.35
N THR A 46 -4.66 -0.26 -17.07
CA THR A 46 -3.71 0.38 -17.99
C THR A 46 -3.63 -0.30 -19.35
N VAL A 47 -3.69 -1.62 -19.41
CA VAL A 47 -3.64 -2.37 -20.68
C VAL A 47 -4.90 -2.10 -21.52
N ASN A 48 -6.08 -2.08 -20.89
CA ASN A 48 -7.34 -1.85 -21.60
C ASN A 48 -7.42 -0.47 -22.26
N HIS A 49 -6.79 0.55 -21.66
CA HIS A 49 -6.84 1.94 -22.12
C HIS A 49 -5.53 2.43 -22.76
N ASN A 50 -4.57 1.53 -23.02
CA ASN A 50 -3.22 1.88 -23.49
C ASN A 50 -2.55 2.99 -22.64
N GLY A 51 -2.73 2.94 -21.32
CA GLY A 51 -2.13 3.86 -20.36
C GLY A 51 -0.85 3.31 -19.75
N GLN A 52 -0.23 4.13 -18.91
CA GLN A 52 0.98 3.80 -18.14
C GLN A 52 0.74 4.02 -16.66
N ALA A 53 1.24 3.09 -15.84
CA ALA A 53 1.29 3.22 -14.39
C ALA A 53 2.72 3.56 -13.94
N PHE A 54 2.83 4.56 -13.07
CA PHE A 54 4.08 5.00 -12.46
C PHE A 54 3.98 4.89 -10.95
N VAL A 55 5.05 4.41 -10.33
CA VAL A 55 5.17 4.33 -8.88
C VAL A 55 6.43 5.05 -8.44
N SER A 56 6.28 5.97 -7.49
CA SER A 56 7.38 6.72 -6.88
C SER A 56 7.32 6.59 -5.37
N HIS A 57 8.47 6.60 -4.71
CA HIS A 57 8.54 6.65 -3.26
C HIS A 57 9.65 7.61 -2.82
N TRP A 58 9.44 8.30 -1.70
CA TRP A 58 10.44 9.19 -1.11
C TRP A 58 10.33 9.18 0.41
N ARG A 59 11.42 9.56 1.07
CA ARG A 59 11.45 9.75 2.52
C ARG A 59 11.61 11.22 2.81
N ASP A 60 10.76 11.78 3.67
CA ASP A 60 10.87 13.18 4.08
C ASP A 60 11.93 13.38 5.17
N SER A 61 12.15 14.63 5.58
CA SER A 61 13.12 14.99 6.62
C SER A 61 12.79 14.41 8.00
N SER A 62 11.55 13.99 8.24
CA SER A 62 11.14 13.32 9.49
C SER A 62 11.41 11.81 9.48
N GLY A 63 11.81 11.26 8.33
CA GLY A 63 12.00 9.82 8.15
C GLY A 63 10.74 9.09 7.68
N THR A 64 9.62 9.79 7.51
CA THR A 64 8.35 9.19 7.04
C THR A 64 8.49 8.79 5.58
N MET A 65 8.07 7.56 5.25
CA MET A 65 8.02 7.07 3.88
C MET A 65 6.71 7.53 3.23
N HIS A 66 6.83 8.00 2.00
CA HIS A 66 5.72 8.41 1.15
C HIS A 66 5.76 7.61 -0.13
N TYR A 67 4.59 7.23 -0.61
CA TYR A 67 4.37 6.52 -1.87
C TYR A 67 3.43 7.34 -2.73
N GLN A 68 3.70 7.41 -4.02
CA GLN A 68 2.83 7.98 -5.03
C GLN A 68 2.61 6.97 -6.14
N VAL A 69 1.35 6.72 -6.45
CA VAL A 69 0.94 5.92 -7.60
C VAL A 69 0.26 6.86 -8.57
N SER A 70 0.67 6.82 -9.83
CA SER A 70 0.05 7.57 -10.92
C SER A 70 -0.35 6.62 -12.04
N VAL A 71 -1.49 6.90 -12.68
CA VAL A 71 -1.92 6.26 -13.92
C VAL A 71 -2.29 7.36 -14.90
N GLY A 72 -1.75 7.30 -16.10
CA GLY A 72 -2.02 8.28 -17.15
C GLY A 72 -1.38 7.91 -18.48
N GLU A 73 -1.16 8.90 -19.35
CA GLU A 73 -0.62 8.68 -20.70
C GLU A 73 -1.47 7.71 -21.54
N PHE A 74 -2.80 7.79 -21.38
CA PHE A 74 -3.73 7.06 -22.22
C PHE A 74 -3.58 7.53 -23.68
N LEU A 75 -3.36 6.57 -24.59
CA LEU A 75 -3.25 6.83 -26.03
C LEU A 75 -4.61 6.98 -26.72
N ASP A 76 -5.70 6.79 -25.99
CA ASP A 76 -7.05 7.03 -26.50
C ASP A 76 -7.37 8.53 -26.45
N ASP A 77 -7.84 9.09 -27.56
CA ASP A 77 -8.10 10.52 -27.75
C ASP A 77 -9.12 11.07 -26.73
N GLU A 78 -10.00 10.21 -26.19
CA GLU A 78 -10.98 10.57 -25.15
C GLU A 78 -10.34 10.80 -23.76
N TYR A 79 -9.19 10.18 -23.48
CA TYR A 79 -8.51 10.21 -22.17
C TYR A 79 -7.10 10.79 -22.25
N ALA A 80 -6.68 11.27 -23.42
CA ALA A 80 -5.36 11.82 -23.67
C ALA A 80 -5.10 13.04 -22.76
N GLY A 81 -4.12 12.90 -21.86
CA GLY A 81 -3.72 13.94 -20.90
C GLY A 81 -4.27 13.77 -19.49
N ASN A 82 -5.21 12.83 -19.27
CA ASN A 82 -5.72 12.54 -17.94
C ASN A 82 -4.71 11.73 -17.12
N VAL A 83 -4.44 12.20 -15.90
CA VAL A 83 -3.52 11.54 -14.96
C VAL A 83 -4.19 11.46 -13.60
N ILE A 84 -4.50 10.25 -13.15
CA ILE A 84 -4.86 9.99 -11.77
C ILE A 84 -3.58 9.82 -10.98
N ARG A 85 -3.40 10.61 -9.92
CA ARG A 85 -2.24 10.53 -9.03
C ARG A 85 -2.70 10.60 -7.59
N GLU A 86 -2.31 9.60 -6.81
CA GLU A 86 -2.60 9.55 -5.38
C GLU A 86 -1.32 9.31 -4.59
N SER A 87 -1.30 9.78 -3.35
CA SER A 87 -0.15 9.62 -2.46
C SER A 87 -0.58 9.25 -1.05
N ALA A 88 0.19 8.39 -0.41
CA ALA A 88 -0.04 7.91 0.94
C ALA A 88 1.26 7.47 1.61
N ASN A 89 1.22 7.22 2.92
CA ASN A 89 2.38 6.74 3.68
C ASN A 89 2.58 5.22 3.57
N SER A 90 1.70 4.54 2.82
CA SER A 90 1.85 3.13 2.47
C SER A 90 1.54 2.91 0.99
N MET A 91 2.22 1.94 0.37
CA MET A 91 1.98 1.57 -1.02
C MET A 91 0.55 1.04 -1.23
N ALA A 92 0.06 0.20 -0.31
CA ALA A 92 -1.28 -0.36 -0.37
C ALA A 92 -2.35 0.73 -0.42
N GLU A 93 -2.27 1.71 0.48
CA GLU A 93 -3.21 2.83 0.52
C GLU A 93 -3.11 3.72 -0.73
N ALA A 94 -1.91 3.98 -1.24
CA ALA A 94 -1.74 4.76 -2.46
C ALA A 94 -2.39 4.04 -3.67
N LEU A 95 -2.23 2.72 -3.77
CA LEU A 95 -2.87 1.90 -4.79
C LEU A 95 -4.40 1.89 -4.64
N ASP A 96 -4.90 1.69 -3.42
CA ASP A 96 -6.35 1.67 -3.15
C ASP A 96 -7.02 2.99 -3.56
N ARG A 97 -6.40 4.14 -3.23
CA ARG A 97 -6.93 5.46 -3.62
C ARG A 97 -6.96 5.66 -5.13
N VAL A 98 -5.94 5.19 -5.86
CA VAL A 98 -5.96 5.24 -7.34
C VAL A 98 -7.09 4.36 -7.88
N LEU A 99 -7.24 3.13 -7.38
CA LEU A 99 -8.30 2.22 -7.81
C LEU A 99 -9.70 2.77 -7.51
N GLU A 100 -9.90 3.40 -6.35
CA GLU A 100 -11.15 4.08 -6.02
C GLU A 100 -11.47 5.22 -6.99
N ARG A 101 -10.47 5.95 -7.49
CA ARG A 101 -10.67 7.00 -8.49
C ARG A 101 -10.93 6.44 -9.89
N LEU A 102 -10.21 5.38 -10.27
CA LEU A 102 -10.45 4.65 -11.51
C LEU A 102 -11.89 4.11 -11.57
N ASN A 103 -12.35 3.48 -10.49
CA ASN A 103 -13.71 2.92 -10.39
C ASN A 103 -14.81 3.99 -10.40
N ARG A 104 -14.49 5.24 -10.04
CA ARG A 104 -15.41 6.38 -10.10
C ARG A 104 -15.39 7.10 -11.46
N GLU A 105 -14.47 6.72 -12.34
CA GLU A 105 -14.19 7.44 -13.58
C GLU A 105 -13.80 8.92 -13.31
N ASP A 106 -13.16 9.19 -12.17
CA ASP A 106 -12.73 10.53 -11.74
C ASP A 106 -11.36 10.89 -12.36
N TRP A 107 -11.36 11.03 -13.68
CA TRP A 107 -10.17 11.23 -14.52
C TRP A 107 -9.63 12.67 -14.53
N ASP A 108 -10.47 13.65 -14.16
CA ASP A 108 -10.16 15.08 -14.24
C ASP A 108 -9.75 15.67 -12.89
N ARG A 109 -8.45 15.94 -12.69
CA ARG A 109 -7.98 17.05 -11.82
C ARG A 109 -6.57 17.51 -12.15
#